data_AF-I1CD02-F1
#
_entry.id   AF-I1CD02-F1
#
_cell.length_a   1.000
_cell.length_b   1.000
_cell.length_c   1.000
_cell.angle_alpha   90.00
_cell.angle_beta   90.00
_cell.angle_gamma   90.00
#
_symmetry.space_group_name_H-M   'P 1'
#
loop_
_entity.id
_entity.type
_entity.pdbx_description
1 polymer ?
#
loop_
_entity_poly.entity_id
_entity_poly.type
_entity_poly.pdbx_seq_one_letter_code
_entity_poly.pdbx_strand_id
1 'polypeptide(L)'
;MSSLNTPRKFQIRSPCSTANIGPGFDVLGISLSLYLTIDVEILKESEQDFEMTYSGEGSKDVPLTPEQNLITKTALYVLSANGISQLPKPLKIHVDNPIPLGRGLGSSGAAVVGGVLLGNALGQLGLSRDRLLDYCLMIERHPDNVAAALMGGFVASYLRELDPSAMQGVPASESLLDIALSQQVPQPPVGIGHFIRLGWAKEIKCIAIVPQFQVATAKARAVLPTQYERKDIIFNFQRLAVLTTALGQSPPNPDLIYNAMQDKIHQPYRKTLIPGLPEILSTITPEKYDGLLGICLSGAGPTILALATKNFDEIAQAAIDLFKQHGQTCDPAPLYKSGTFEYDDSCSNIYLFCDPTTNKCNYKGCSNSDYIKNWNTSFRHIPTRCNSSSFCPDNNSQCTPLLSVGAHCELQRDDECAGSNAICLNSTCFIKGAPLGGNCGADTTVYYSQDADENMVQQTIIRDNCTDGTYCLGSTCVVSKPLNSACDQDRECLSGSCSNEGFCIQGPDVFHVIKAWLWGVLGTAVVVFVLLVLGLLWILHRYQSKKEHAKIMKFFGDNEEFSKYALLNEQEEVNSNRTSVLFLTTPDYLKSQALSTSHKNPSSMSLHQPKTRANQGQ
;
A
#
# COMPACT_ATOMS: atom_id res chain seq x y z
N MET A 1 43.97 33.62 9.37
CA MET A 1 43.50 33.66 7.97
C MET A 1 44.44 32.97 6.98
N SER A 2 45.77 32.84 7.21
CA SER A 2 46.69 32.25 6.21
C SER A 2 46.59 30.72 6.01
N SER A 3 46.07 29.94 6.96
CA SER A 3 45.96 28.47 6.84
C SER A 3 44.74 27.97 6.04
N LEU A 4 43.70 28.79 5.86
CA LEU A 4 42.45 28.39 5.19
C LEU A 4 42.61 28.28 3.66
N ASN A 5 43.42 29.17 3.08
CA ASN A 5 43.72 29.22 1.65
C ASN A 5 44.96 28.39 1.27
N THR A 6 45.41 27.50 2.15
CA THR A 6 46.52 26.59 1.81
C THR A 6 46.03 25.62 0.72
N PRO A 7 46.76 25.50 -0.42
CA PRO A 7 46.35 24.63 -1.50
C PRO A 7 46.18 23.19 -1.03
N ARG A 8 45.04 22.60 -1.32
CA ARG A 8 44.72 21.23 -0.93
C ARG A 8 43.58 20.67 -1.76
N LYS A 9 43.60 19.35 -1.92
CA LYS A 9 42.59 18.58 -2.64
C LYS A 9 42.06 17.47 -1.75
N PHE A 10 40.75 17.33 -1.69
CA PHE A 10 40.10 16.26 -0.93
C PHE A 10 38.73 15.94 -1.54
N GLN A 11 38.21 14.76 -1.19
CA GLN A 11 36.89 14.31 -1.63
C GLN A 11 36.03 14.00 -0.40
N ILE A 12 34.77 14.42 -0.45
CA ILE A 12 33.75 14.05 0.53
C ILE A 12 32.77 13.10 -0.12
N ARG A 13 32.34 12.07 0.62
CA ARG A 13 31.33 11.10 0.18
C ARG A 13 30.22 11.04 1.20
N SER A 14 28.99 11.28 0.75
CA SER A 14 27.79 11.24 1.58
C SER A 14 26.83 10.19 1.03
N PRO A 15 26.52 9.12 1.77
CA PRO A 15 25.62 8.08 1.28
C PRO A 15 24.17 8.57 1.26
N CYS A 16 23.38 8.02 0.34
CA CYS A 16 21.94 8.15 0.38
C CYS A 16 21.36 7.37 1.56
N SER A 17 20.11 7.67 1.90
CA SER A 17 19.44 7.00 3.01
C SER A 17 17.97 6.76 2.72
N THR A 18 17.43 5.70 3.31
CA THR A 18 15.99 5.49 3.39
C THR A 18 15.54 5.56 4.84
N ALA A 19 14.32 6.02 5.05
CA ALA A 19 13.75 6.32 6.35
C ALA A 19 12.44 5.55 6.57
N ASN A 20 11.96 5.56 7.80
CA ASN A 20 10.75 4.91 8.32
C ASN A 20 10.84 3.37 8.37
N ILE A 21 11.24 2.72 7.27
CA ILE A 21 11.43 1.26 7.16
C ILE A 21 10.19 0.51 7.69
N GLY A 22 9.00 0.97 7.30
CA GLY A 22 7.73 0.53 7.86
C GLY A 22 7.30 1.37 9.08
N PRO A 23 7.20 0.80 10.29
CA PRO A 23 6.63 1.45 11.47
C PRO A 23 7.52 2.54 12.10
N GLY A 24 8.79 2.66 11.70
CA GLY A 24 9.76 3.57 12.32
C GLY A 24 9.65 5.03 11.89
N PHE A 25 8.42 5.54 11.77
CA PHE A 25 8.14 6.87 11.25
C PHE A 25 8.94 7.98 11.99
N ASP A 26 9.71 8.79 11.24
CA ASP A 26 10.59 9.87 11.74
C ASP A 26 11.65 9.41 12.79
N VAL A 27 11.91 8.09 12.91
CA VAL A 27 12.83 7.50 13.90
C VAL A 27 13.89 6.61 13.26
N LEU A 28 13.49 5.70 12.38
CA LEU A 28 14.39 4.71 11.79
C LEU A 28 14.95 5.20 10.45
N GLY A 29 16.26 5.06 10.29
CA GLY A 29 16.95 5.35 9.03
C GLY A 29 18.03 4.33 8.72
N ILE A 30 18.29 4.07 7.45
CA ILE A 30 19.40 3.23 6.99
C ILE A 30 20.16 3.91 5.86
N SER A 31 21.48 3.87 5.98
CA SER A 31 22.42 4.31 4.93
C SER A 31 22.54 3.25 3.83
N LEU A 32 22.49 3.68 2.58
CA LEU A 32 22.57 2.82 1.41
C LEU A 32 23.83 3.13 0.58
N SER A 33 24.30 2.16 -0.19
CA SER A 33 25.58 2.20 -0.91
C SER A 33 25.54 2.97 -2.23
N LEU A 34 24.80 4.07 -2.29
CA LEU A 34 24.79 5.04 -3.39
C LEU A 34 25.20 6.39 -2.82
N TYR A 35 26.20 7.06 -3.39
CA TYR A 35 26.88 8.18 -2.75
C TYR A 35 26.80 9.43 -3.61
N LEU A 36 26.52 10.57 -2.96
CA LEU A 36 26.87 11.89 -3.47
C LEU A 36 28.35 12.12 -3.17
N THR A 37 29.12 12.55 -4.17
CA THR A 37 30.54 12.88 -4.01
C THR A 37 30.80 14.35 -4.28
N ILE A 38 31.67 14.96 -3.47
CA ILE A 38 32.08 16.35 -3.60
C ILE A 38 33.61 16.36 -3.70
N ASP A 39 34.11 16.61 -4.90
CA ASP A 39 35.53 16.84 -5.15
C ASP A 39 35.84 18.31 -4.93
N VAL A 40 36.83 18.58 -4.08
CA VAL A 40 37.16 19.93 -3.62
C VAL A 40 38.63 20.19 -3.86
N GLU A 41 38.93 21.34 -4.48
CA GLU A 41 40.28 21.80 -4.73
C GLU A 41 40.41 23.27 -4.36
N ILE A 42 41.25 23.57 -3.38
CA ILE A 42 41.67 24.93 -3.04
C ILE A 42 42.95 25.18 -3.82
N LEU A 43 42.92 26.15 -4.73
CA LEU A 43 44.02 26.43 -5.65
C LEU A 43 44.97 27.46 -5.04
N LYS A 44 46.19 27.54 -5.58
CA LYS A 44 47.15 28.60 -5.22
C LYS A 44 46.77 29.92 -5.89
N GLU A 45 46.43 29.86 -7.18
CA GLU A 45 46.06 30.99 -8.05
C GLU A 45 45.00 30.50 -9.05
N SER A 46 44.06 31.37 -9.44
CA SER A 46 42.99 31.13 -10.42
C SER A 46 42.45 32.48 -10.88
N GLU A 47 41.94 32.57 -12.11
CA GLU A 47 41.24 33.76 -12.61
C GLU A 47 39.86 33.94 -11.97
N GLN A 48 39.27 32.86 -11.45
CA GLN A 48 37.98 32.86 -10.75
C GLN A 48 38.15 32.49 -9.27
N ASP A 49 37.52 33.26 -8.39
CA ASP A 49 37.50 33.00 -6.94
C ASP A 49 36.76 31.70 -6.58
N PHE A 50 35.75 31.32 -7.37
CA PHE A 50 34.91 30.15 -7.14
C PHE A 50 34.44 29.55 -8.47
N GLU A 51 34.56 28.23 -8.59
CA GLU A 51 34.04 27.45 -9.71
C GLU A 51 33.28 26.23 -9.16
N MET A 52 32.03 26.04 -9.55
CA MET A 52 31.24 24.85 -9.20
C MET A 52 30.65 24.19 -10.43
N THR A 53 30.75 22.87 -10.48
CA THR A 53 30.12 22.03 -11.51
C THR A 53 29.31 20.92 -10.86
N TYR A 54 28.30 20.41 -11.57
CA TYR A 54 27.39 19.39 -11.06
C TYR A 54 27.10 18.34 -12.13
N SER A 55 27.21 17.06 -11.79
CA SER A 55 26.82 15.91 -12.62
C SER A 55 25.84 14.99 -11.89
N GLY A 56 25.17 14.13 -12.64
CA GLY A 56 24.17 13.21 -12.12
C GLY A 56 22.73 13.72 -12.23
N GLU A 57 21.89 13.30 -11.30
CA GLU A 57 20.44 13.53 -11.32
C GLU A 57 20.09 14.99 -10.96
N GLY A 58 19.20 15.61 -11.73
CA GLY A 58 18.79 17.00 -11.54
C GLY A 58 19.85 18.05 -11.84
N SER A 59 20.98 17.69 -12.47
CA SER A 59 22.10 18.61 -12.73
C SER A 59 21.74 19.89 -13.47
N LYS A 60 20.65 19.90 -14.24
CA LYS A 60 20.13 21.07 -14.97
C LYS A 60 19.45 22.10 -14.07
N ASP A 61 18.87 21.67 -12.96
CA ASP A 61 17.97 22.47 -12.12
C ASP A 61 18.64 22.90 -10.80
N VAL A 62 19.84 22.37 -10.52
CA VAL A 62 20.59 22.69 -9.30
C VAL A 62 21.37 24.01 -9.49
N PRO A 63 21.16 25.02 -8.63
CA PRO A 63 21.94 26.25 -8.69
C PRO A 63 23.44 25.97 -8.47
N LEU A 64 24.31 26.67 -9.20
CA LEU A 64 25.78 26.52 -9.09
C LEU A 64 26.44 27.68 -8.33
N THR A 65 25.68 28.67 -7.91
CA THR A 65 26.19 29.79 -7.13
C THR A 65 26.24 29.42 -5.64
N PRO A 66 27.31 29.81 -4.90
CA PRO A 66 27.48 29.48 -3.49
C PRO A 66 26.27 29.83 -2.61
N GLU A 67 25.59 30.94 -2.92
CA GLU A 67 24.49 31.51 -2.15
C GLU A 67 23.17 30.77 -2.35
N GLN A 68 23.03 29.99 -3.44
CA GLN A 68 21.79 29.30 -3.80
C GLN A 68 21.90 27.78 -3.68
N ASN A 69 23.10 27.21 -3.82
CA ASN A 69 23.28 25.77 -3.72
C ASN A 69 23.24 25.27 -2.27
N LEU A 70 22.41 24.25 -1.99
CA LEU A 70 22.21 23.73 -0.63
C LEU A 70 23.51 23.29 0.05
N ILE A 71 24.44 22.66 -0.69
CA ILE A 71 25.70 22.15 -0.15
C ILE A 71 26.59 23.31 0.31
N THR A 72 26.74 24.33 -0.54
CA THR A 72 27.59 25.50 -0.24
C THR A 72 26.94 26.41 0.80
N LYS A 73 25.62 26.62 0.76
CA LYS A 73 24.88 27.34 1.82
C LYS A 73 25.06 26.66 3.18
N THR A 74 24.99 25.33 3.21
CA THR A 74 25.23 24.55 4.42
C THR A 74 26.67 24.67 4.90
N ALA A 75 27.65 24.61 3.99
CA ALA A 75 29.06 24.80 4.34
C ALA A 75 29.33 26.20 4.89
N LEU A 76 28.76 27.23 4.26
CA LEU A 76 28.80 28.62 4.72
C LEU A 76 28.18 28.78 6.10
N TYR A 77 27.03 28.14 6.36
CA TYR A 77 26.43 28.13 7.69
C TYR A 77 27.40 27.59 8.76
N VAL A 78 28.02 26.44 8.52
CA VAL A 78 29.00 25.85 9.44
C VAL A 78 30.21 26.77 9.65
N LEU A 79 30.73 27.37 8.59
CA LEU A 79 31.86 28.30 8.66
C LEU A 79 31.49 29.57 9.44
N SER A 80 30.38 30.23 9.10
CA SER A 80 29.92 31.47 9.71
C SER A 80 29.63 31.28 11.21
N ALA A 81 29.02 30.16 11.60
CA ALA A 81 28.79 29.81 13.00
C ALA A 81 30.09 29.59 13.80
N ASN A 82 31.23 29.40 13.11
CA ASN A 82 32.56 29.25 13.71
C ASN A 82 33.48 30.45 13.39
N GLY A 83 32.89 31.61 13.06
CA GLY A 83 33.64 32.86 12.89
C GLY A 83 34.37 33.00 11.55
N ILE A 84 34.05 32.16 10.56
CA ILE A 84 34.62 32.22 9.21
C ILE A 84 33.52 32.69 8.25
N SER A 85 33.60 33.95 7.80
CA SER A 85 32.52 34.60 7.05
C SER A 85 32.51 34.32 5.54
N GLN A 86 33.48 33.56 5.01
CA GLN A 86 33.62 33.32 3.59
C GLN A 86 34.24 31.96 3.30
N LEU A 87 33.94 31.40 2.12
CA LEU A 87 34.63 30.23 1.60
C LEU A 87 36.12 30.57 1.31
N PRO A 88 37.03 29.58 1.42
CA PRO A 88 38.40 29.74 0.93
C PRO A 88 38.41 30.12 -0.56
N LYS A 89 39.46 30.82 -0.97
CA LYS A 89 39.63 31.27 -2.36
C LYS A 89 41.09 31.08 -2.82
N PRO A 90 41.33 30.69 -4.08
CA PRO A 90 40.35 30.23 -5.05
C PRO A 90 39.86 28.80 -4.78
N LEU A 91 38.57 28.53 -5.01
CA LEU A 91 37.93 27.25 -4.68
C LEU A 91 37.21 26.64 -5.88
N LYS A 92 37.56 25.40 -6.21
CA LYS A 92 36.88 24.59 -7.23
C LYS A 92 36.14 23.43 -6.57
N ILE A 93 34.86 23.26 -6.91
CA ILE A 93 34.00 22.18 -6.45
C ILE A 93 33.40 21.45 -7.65
N HIS A 94 33.47 20.13 -7.65
CA HIS A 94 32.68 19.29 -8.52
C HIS A 94 31.80 18.37 -7.67
N VAL A 95 30.49 18.42 -7.91
CA VAL A 95 29.52 17.53 -7.24
C VAL A 95 29.02 16.50 -8.23
N ASP A 96 29.14 15.23 -7.89
CA ASP A 96 28.47 14.14 -8.60
C ASP A 96 27.39 13.54 -7.70
N ASN A 97 26.14 13.64 -8.13
CA ASN A 97 24.99 13.15 -7.37
C ASN A 97 24.15 12.17 -8.18
N PRO A 98 24.40 10.85 -8.06
CA PRO A 98 23.56 9.83 -8.68
C PRO A 98 22.27 9.55 -7.89
N ILE A 99 22.04 10.19 -6.73
CA ILE A 99 20.90 9.92 -5.85
C ILE A 99 19.64 10.61 -6.38
N PRO A 100 18.56 9.87 -6.69
CA PRO A 100 17.34 10.46 -7.23
C PRO A 100 16.70 11.52 -6.30
N LEU A 101 16.59 12.76 -6.78
CA LEU A 101 15.97 13.88 -6.08
C LEU A 101 14.46 13.70 -5.98
N GLY A 102 13.89 14.09 -4.84
CA GLY A 102 12.44 14.08 -4.62
C GLY A 102 11.78 12.70 -4.69
N ARG A 103 12.56 11.61 -4.57
CA ARG A 103 12.06 10.24 -4.71
C ARG A 103 12.12 9.37 -3.45
N GLY A 104 12.45 9.93 -2.29
CA GLY A 104 12.43 9.18 -1.02
C GLY A 104 13.71 8.38 -0.71
N LEU A 105 14.83 8.71 -1.36
CA LEU A 105 16.17 8.13 -1.08
C LEU A 105 17.10 9.13 -0.35
N GLY A 106 16.54 10.10 0.37
CA GLY A 106 17.32 10.95 1.26
C GLY A 106 18.35 11.85 0.57
N SER A 107 18.15 12.22 -0.70
CA SER A 107 19.08 13.08 -1.47
C SER A 107 19.32 14.45 -0.80
N SER A 108 18.27 15.06 -0.22
CA SER A 108 18.39 16.29 0.61
C SER A 108 19.29 16.05 1.83
N GLY A 109 19.01 15.01 2.62
CA GLY A 109 19.81 14.66 3.79
C GLY A 109 21.27 14.37 3.44
N ALA A 110 21.54 13.69 2.31
CA ALA A 110 22.89 13.47 1.82
C ALA A 110 23.61 14.77 1.44
N ALA A 111 22.92 15.71 0.80
CA ALA A 111 23.44 17.04 0.45
C ALA A 111 23.73 17.89 1.70
N VAL A 112 22.84 17.88 2.70
CA VAL A 112 23.05 18.57 3.99
C VAL A 112 24.27 17.99 4.72
N VAL A 113 24.36 16.66 4.85
CA VAL A 113 25.53 16.00 5.44
C VAL A 113 26.80 16.33 4.66
N GLY A 114 26.75 16.31 3.32
CA GLY A 114 27.86 16.70 2.46
C GLY A 114 28.32 18.14 2.67
N GLY A 115 27.37 19.08 2.78
CA GLY A 115 27.64 20.49 3.06
C GLY A 115 28.22 20.73 4.46
N VAL A 116 27.73 20.02 5.48
CA VAL A 116 28.25 20.13 6.85
C VAL A 116 29.69 19.61 6.92
N LEU A 117 29.95 18.46 6.29
CA LEU A 117 31.30 17.92 6.15
C LEU A 117 32.22 18.85 5.37
N LEU A 118 31.70 19.49 4.31
CA LEU A 118 32.43 20.48 3.52
C LEU A 118 32.82 21.68 4.36
N GLY A 119 31.89 22.28 5.12
CA GLY A 119 32.19 23.39 6.01
C GLY A 119 33.23 23.03 7.08
N ASN A 120 33.11 21.84 7.69
CA ASN A 120 34.09 21.33 8.65
C ASN A 120 35.49 21.18 8.04
N ALA A 121 35.58 20.62 6.83
CA ALA A 121 36.83 20.41 6.12
C ALA A 121 37.46 21.73 5.65
N LEU A 122 36.68 22.62 5.03
CA LEU A 122 37.12 23.94 4.57
C LEU A 122 37.61 24.78 5.76
N GLY A 123 36.88 24.78 6.87
CA GLY A 123 37.24 25.52 8.08
C GLY A 123 38.34 24.88 8.92
N GLN A 124 38.74 23.63 8.62
CA GLN A 124 39.65 22.83 9.46
C GLN A 124 39.19 22.78 10.93
N LEU A 125 37.88 22.66 11.15
CA LEU A 125 37.27 22.85 12.47
C LEU A 125 37.41 21.64 13.40
N GLY A 126 37.62 20.44 12.85
CA GLY A 126 37.81 19.22 13.65
C GLY A 126 36.58 18.81 14.46
N LEU A 127 35.37 19.14 14.00
CA LEU A 127 34.13 18.84 14.72
C LEU A 127 33.87 17.33 14.81
N SER A 128 33.38 16.89 15.98
CA SER A 128 32.95 15.50 16.19
C SER A 128 31.69 15.16 15.38
N ARG A 129 31.43 13.87 15.16
CA ARG A 129 30.23 13.42 14.43
C ARG A 129 28.93 13.83 15.10
N ASP A 130 28.87 13.78 16.43
CA ASP A 130 27.71 14.27 17.20
C ASP A 130 27.51 15.77 16.97
N ARG A 131 28.60 16.55 16.94
CA ARG A 131 28.50 17.98 16.67
C ARG A 131 28.08 18.28 15.24
N LEU A 132 28.58 17.51 14.27
CA LEU A 132 28.14 17.61 12.87
C LEU A 132 26.66 17.26 12.73
N LEU A 133 26.14 16.31 13.52
CA LEU A 133 24.71 15.98 13.55
C LEU A 133 23.88 17.18 14.02
N ASP A 134 24.30 17.90 15.06
CA ASP A 134 23.61 19.12 15.51
C ASP A 134 23.48 20.15 14.37
N TYR A 135 24.54 20.36 13.59
CA TYR A 135 24.51 21.25 12.41
C TYR A 135 23.56 20.74 11.33
N CYS A 136 23.52 19.43 11.07
CA CYS A 136 22.57 18.86 10.10
C CYS A 136 21.13 19.08 10.54
N LEU A 137 20.82 18.88 11.82
CA LEU A 137 19.46 18.97 12.38
C LEU A 137 18.91 20.38 12.45
N MET A 138 19.80 21.38 12.44
CA MET A 138 19.40 22.77 12.28
C MET A 138 18.78 23.07 10.90
N ILE A 139 19.16 22.28 9.89
CA ILE A 139 18.71 22.44 8.51
C ILE A 139 17.58 21.45 8.21
N GLU A 140 17.81 20.16 8.46
CA GLU A 140 16.84 19.09 8.27
C GLU A 140 16.35 18.62 9.63
N ARG A 141 15.15 19.03 10.05
CA ARG A 141 14.60 18.69 11.36
C ARG A 141 14.21 17.22 11.53
N HIS A 142 14.36 16.39 10.50
CA HIS A 142 14.03 14.97 10.56
C HIS A 142 15.32 14.19 10.75
N PRO A 143 15.53 13.57 11.92
CA PRO A 143 16.83 13.03 12.29
C PRO A 143 17.14 11.68 11.62
N ASP A 144 16.13 10.98 11.11
CA ASP A 144 16.25 9.65 10.51
C ASP A 144 17.19 9.61 9.29
N ASN A 145 16.95 10.46 8.28
CA ASN A 145 17.74 10.48 7.06
C ASN A 145 19.16 11.01 7.30
N VAL A 146 19.30 12.11 8.05
CA VAL A 146 20.62 12.74 8.30
C VAL A 146 21.47 11.93 9.28
N ALA A 147 20.89 11.33 10.32
CA ALA A 147 21.64 10.45 11.21
C ALA A 147 22.09 9.20 10.45
N ALA A 148 21.24 8.61 9.61
CA ALA A 148 21.63 7.46 8.79
C ALA A 148 22.76 7.83 7.82
N ALA A 149 22.63 8.93 7.07
CA ALA A 149 23.64 9.35 6.11
C ALA A 149 24.97 9.74 6.78
N LEU A 150 24.91 10.47 7.89
CA LEU A 150 26.10 10.89 8.62
C LEU A 150 26.75 9.71 9.33
N MET A 151 26.00 8.96 10.14
CA MET A 151 26.51 7.93 11.05
C MET A 151 26.80 6.58 10.36
N GLY A 152 26.04 6.25 9.33
CA GLY A 152 26.15 5.00 8.57
C GLY A 152 25.47 3.80 9.24
N GLY A 153 25.08 2.83 8.42
CA GLY A 153 24.36 1.62 8.86
C GLY A 153 22.88 1.89 9.14
N PHE A 154 22.28 1.01 9.93
CA PHE A 154 20.90 1.11 10.41
C PHE A 154 20.88 1.82 11.77
N VAL A 155 20.11 2.89 11.88
CA VAL A 155 20.05 3.76 13.07
C VAL A 155 18.62 4.01 13.50
N ALA A 156 18.44 4.20 14.80
CA ALA A 156 17.29 4.88 15.36
C ALA A 156 17.73 6.23 15.92
N SER A 157 16.97 7.29 15.66
CA SER A 157 17.27 8.63 16.12
C SER A 157 16.03 9.36 16.64
N TYR A 158 16.26 10.35 17.50
CA TYR A 158 15.21 11.22 18.03
C TYR A 158 15.79 12.60 18.36
N LEU A 159 14.91 13.60 18.45
CA LEU A 159 15.27 14.95 18.89
C LEU A 159 15.04 15.09 20.39
N ARG A 160 15.99 15.71 21.09
CA ARG A 160 15.80 16.15 22.47
C ARG A 160 14.85 17.35 22.49
N GLU A 161 13.90 17.37 23.41
CA GLU A 161 13.17 18.60 23.74
C GLU A 161 14.15 19.63 24.28
N LEU A 162 14.32 20.74 23.56
CA LEU A 162 15.18 21.84 23.98
C LEU A 162 14.34 22.84 24.79
N ASP A 163 14.93 23.36 25.87
CA ASP A 163 14.33 24.48 26.58
C ASP A 163 14.13 25.67 25.63
N PRO A 164 13.02 26.42 25.76
CA PRO A 164 12.77 27.59 24.90
C PRO A 164 13.90 28.62 24.86
N SER A 165 14.67 28.73 25.95
CA SER A 165 15.86 29.59 26.05
C SER A 165 17.01 29.13 25.15
N ALA A 166 17.17 27.81 24.94
CA ALA A 166 18.19 27.25 24.06
C ALA A 166 17.85 27.42 22.57
N MET A 167 16.57 27.67 22.24
CA MET A 167 16.14 28.02 20.88
C MET A 167 16.11 29.54 20.63
N GLN A 168 16.36 30.36 21.65
CA GLN A 168 16.25 31.80 21.52
C GLN A 168 17.33 32.35 20.57
N GLY A 169 16.90 32.98 19.48
CA GLY A 169 17.78 33.51 18.43
C GLY A 169 18.15 32.51 17.34
N VAL A 170 17.70 31.25 17.43
CA VAL A 170 17.91 30.22 16.41
C VAL A 170 16.80 30.32 15.33
N PRO A 171 17.14 30.64 14.06
CA PRO A 171 16.14 30.79 13.00
C PRO A 171 15.37 29.49 12.69
N ALA A 172 14.21 29.62 12.06
CA ALA A 172 13.53 28.48 11.44
C ALA A 172 14.43 27.88 10.34
N SER A 173 14.37 26.56 10.11
CA SER A 173 15.24 25.86 9.16
C SER A 173 15.18 26.45 7.75
N GLU A 174 14.00 26.94 7.35
CA GLU A 174 13.75 27.57 6.05
C GLU A 174 14.45 28.94 5.90
N SER A 175 14.60 29.71 6.99
CA SER A 175 15.25 31.02 6.97
C SER A 175 16.73 30.97 7.37
N LEU A 176 17.19 29.90 8.00
CA LEU A 176 18.56 29.74 8.49
C LEU A 176 19.61 29.88 7.38
N LEU A 177 19.35 29.25 6.24
CA LEU A 177 20.26 29.26 5.09
C LEU A 177 20.26 30.60 4.35
N ASP A 178 19.20 31.41 4.48
CA ASP A 178 19.13 32.74 3.88
C ASP A 178 19.84 33.79 4.75
N ILE A 179 19.81 33.60 6.08
CA ILE A 179 20.49 34.48 7.05
C ILE A 179 22.01 34.30 7.03
N ALA A 180 22.51 33.09 6.73
CA ALA A 180 23.93 32.73 6.78
C ALA A 180 24.87 33.60 5.92
N LEU A 181 24.32 34.36 4.98
CA LEU A 181 25.05 35.24 4.06
C LEU A 181 25.29 36.67 4.60
N SER A 182 24.70 37.06 5.74
CA SER A 182 24.64 38.49 6.12
C SER A 182 25.01 38.87 7.57
N GLN A 183 25.07 37.95 8.55
CA GLN A 183 25.31 38.29 9.97
C GLN A 183 26.04 37.20 10.77
N GLN A 184 26.49 37.50 12.01
CA GLN A 184 27.02 36.53 12.98
C GLN A 184 25.95 35.47 13.28
N VAL A 185 26.13 34.27 12.74
CA VAL A 185 25.18 33.17 12.86
C VAL A 185 25.37 32.46 14.21
N PRO A 186 24.29 32.20 14.98
CA PRO A 186 24.42 31.44 16.21
C PRO A 186 24.83 29.99 15.93
N GLN A 187 25.61 29.44 16.85
CA GLN A 187 25.91 28.02 16.83
C GLN A 187 24.67 27.18 17.17
N PRO A 188 24.54 25.96 16.62
CA PRO A 188 23.50 25.05 17.05
C PRO A 188 23.61 24.78 18.56
N PRO A 189 22.48 24.60 19.28
CA PRO A 189 22.50 23.96 20.58
C PRO A 189 23.26 22.63 20.54
N VAL A 190 23.86 22.23 21.67
CA VAL A 190 24.64 20.98 21.72
C VAL A 190 23.73 19.82 22.12
N GLY A 191 23.79 18.71 21.37
CA GLY A 191 23.02 17.50 21.65
C GLY A 191 21.53 17.65 21.29
N ILE A 192 21.25 18.16 20.09
CA ILE A 192 19.89 18.29 19.55
C ILE A 192 19.37 16.90 19.19
N GLY A 193 20.17 16.14 18.46
CA GLY A 193 19.82 14.78 18.02
C GLY A 193 20.57 13.74 18.80
N HIS A 194 19.85 12.68 19.14
CA HIS A 194 20.43 11.46 19.67
C HIS A 194 20.18 10.34 18.67
N PHE A 195 21.11 9.39 18.63
CA PHE A 195 20.99 8.21 17.80
C PHE A 195 21.60 7.00 18.48
N ILE A 196 21.18 5.83 18.03
CA ILE A 196 21.83 4.57 18.32
C ILE A 196 21.97 3.79 17.01
N ARG A 197 23.11 3.14 16.84
CA ARG A 197 23.31 2.19 15.74
C ARG A 197 22.74 0.84 16.13
N LEU A 198 21.83 0.34 15.31
CA LEU A 198 21.15 -0.93 15.50
C LEU A 198 21.90 -2.07 14.79
N GLY A 199 21.61 -3.31 15.20
CA GLY A 199 22.13 -4.50 14.53
C GLY A 199 21.57 -4.63 13.11
N TRP A 200 22.40 -5.11 12.17
CA TRP A 200 21.99 -5.41 10.80
C TRP A 200 22.60 -6.74 10.36
N ALA A 201 21.74 -7.71 10.04
CA ALA A 201 22.15 -9.00 9.52
C ALA A 201 22.75 -8.84 8.11
N LYS A 202 23.92 -9.41 7.89
CA LYS A 202 24.73 -9.22 6.66
C LYS A 202 24.08 -9.81 5.42
N GLU A 203 23.18 -10.77 5.63
CA GLU A 203 22.39 -11.44 4.61
C GLU A 203 21.34 -10.52 3.99
N ILE A 204 20.92 -9.47 4.70
CA ILE A 204 19.87 -8.55 4.25
C ILE A 204 20.44 -7.52 3.28
N LYS A 205 19.83 -7.44 2.10
CA LYS A 205 20.04 -6.36 1.13
C LYS A 205 18.78 -5.51 0.98
N CYS A 206 19.00 -4.23 0.70
CA CYS A 206 17.94 -3.27 0.37
C CYS A 206 17.80 -3.17 -1.15
N ILE A 207 16.59 -3.36 -1.65
CA ILE A 207 16.20 -3.13 -3.04
C ILE A 207 15.37 -1.85 -3.08
N ALA A 208 15.85 -0.84 -3.80
CA ALA A 208 15.12 0.41 -4.00
C ALA A 208 14.47 0.42 -5.39
N ILE A 209 13.14 0.33 -5.44
CA ILE A 209 12.37 0.42 -6.68
C ILE A 209 11.89 1.86 -6.87
N VAL A 210 12.51 2.57 -7.80
CA VAL A 210 12.33 4.01 -8.02
C VAL A 210 11.45 4.27 -9.25
N PRO A 211 10.18 4.68 -9.08
CA PRO A 211 9.33 4.97 -10.23
C PRO A 211 9.67 6.33 -10.88
N GLN A 212 9.26 6.52 -12.14
CA GLN A 212 9.54 7.72 -12.95
C GLN A 212 8.62 8.92 -12.64
N PHE A 213 8.31 9.16 -11.38
CA PHE A 213 7.61 10.36 -10.93
C PHE A 213 8.08 10.79 -9.55
N GLN A 214 7.70 12.00 -9.14
CA GLN A 214 8.10 12.58 -7.86
C GLN A 214 6.87 12.86 -7.00
N VAL A 215 7.04 12.77 -5.69
CA VAL A 215 6.04 13.19 -4.71
C VAL A 215 6.71 14.19 -3.77
N ALA A 216 6.21 15.42 -3.75
CA ALA A 216 6.75 16.44 -2.86
C ALA A 216 6.56 16.04 -1.39
N THR A 217 7.62 16.14 -0.58
CA THR A 217 7.60 15.78 0.85
C THR A 217 6.51 16.53 1.62
N ALA A 218 6.29 17.80 1.31
CA ALA A 218 5.22 18.61 1.90
C ALA A 218 3.83 18.00 1.65
N LYS A 219 3.55 17.56 0.42
CA LYS A 219 2.30 16.89 0.05
C LYS A 219 2.16 15.54 0.79
N ALA A 220 3.26 14.79 0.93
CA ALA A 220 3.27 13.51 1.64
C ALA A 220 3.10 13.64 3.17
N ARG A 221 3.43 14.80 3.77
CA ARG A 221 3.10 15.11 5.17
C ARG A 221 1.68 15.64 5.33
N ALA A 222 1.18 16.42 4.37
CA ALA A 222 -0.16 17.02 4.42
C ALA A 222 -1.32 16.00 4.44
N VAL A 223 -1.09 14.77 3.94
CA VAL A 223 -2.10 13.68 3.98
C VAL A 223 -2.19 12.97 5.32
N LEU A 224 -1.26 13.23 6.25
CA LEU A 224 -1.24 12.57 7.56
C LEU A 224 -2.29 13.20 8.48
N PRO A 225 -3.05 12.40 9.25
CA PRO A 225 -4.02 12.94 10.19
C PRO A 225 -3.32 13.63 11.37
N THR A 226 -4.03 14.57 11.99
CA THR A 226 -3.56 15.26 13.20
C THR A 226 -3.72 14.40 14.46
N GLN A 227 -4.52 13.33 14.41
CA GLN A 227 -4.83 12.43 15.52
C GLN A 227 -4.89 10.97 15.03
N TYR A 228 -4.52 10.04 15.90
CA TYR A 228 -4.51 8.60 15.62
C TYR A 228 -5.31 7.83 16.67
N GLU A 229 -5.89 6.69 16.28
CA GLU A 229 -6.55 5.81 17.23
C GLU A 229 -5.53 5.06 18.10
N ARG A 230 -5.86 4.90 19.39
CA ARG A 230 -4.99 4.21 20.36
C ARG A 230 -4.53 2.83 19.88
N LYS A 231 -5.43 2.05 19.26
CA LYS A 231 -5.10 0.69 18.76
C LYS A 231 -4.03 0.72 17.67
N ASP A 232 -3.96 1.79 16.88
CA ASP A 232 -3.03 1.90 15.75
C ASP A 232 -1.66 2.38 16.23
N ILE A 233 -1.63 3.26 17.23
CA ILE A 233 -0.38 3.62 17.94
C ILE A 233 0.23 2.38 18.63
N ILE A 234 -0.58 1.64 19.41
CA ILE A 234 -0.13 0.40 20.07
C ILE A 234 0.36 -0.61 19.02
N PHE A 235 -0.38 -0.76 17.93
CA PHE A 235 0.03 -1.62 16.82
C PHE A 235 1.43 -1.24 16.34
N ASN A 236 1.66 0.04 16.06
CA ASN A 236 2.92 0.51 15.50
C ASN A 236 4.10 0.35 16.47
N PHE A 237 3.91 0.65 17.76
CA PHE A 237 4.94 0.47 18.79
C PHE A 237 5.36 -0.99 18.96
N GLN A 238 4.42 -1.93 18.90
CA GLN A 238 4.76 -3.37 18.94
C GLN A 238 5.68 -3.75 17.77
N ARG A 239 5.39 -3.27 16.56
CA ARG A 239 6.15 -3.58 15.35
C ARG A 239 7.53 -2.93 15.39
N LEU A 240 7.61 -1.65 15.77
CA LEU A 240 8.87 -0.92 15.93
C LEU A 240 9.80 -1.60 16.94
N ALA A 241 9.28 -2.00 18.11
CA ALA A 241 10.08 -2.66 19.14
C ALA A 241 10.67 -3.99 18.66
N VAL A 242 9.90 -4.78 17.91
CA VAL A 242 10.35 -6.06 17.36
C VAL A 242 11.32 -5.85 16.19
N LEU A 243 11.01 -4.93 15.27
CA LEU A 243 11.75 -4.72 14.02
C LEU A 243 13.22 -4.39 14.25
N THR A 244 13.49 -3.48 15.20
CA THR A 244 14.85 -3.03 15.52
C THR A 244 15.78 -4.16 15.97
N THR A 245 15.22 -5.19 16.61
CA THR A 245 15.96 -6.37 17.04
C THR A 245 15.97 -7.45 15.95
N ALA A 246 14.84 -7.68 15.28
CA ALA A 246 14.68 -8.70 14.25
C ALA A 246 15.64 -8.50 13.07
N LEU A 247 15.84 -7.25 12.63
CA LEU A 247 16.78 -6.93 11.54
C LEU A 247 18.26 -7.18 11.90
N GLY A 248 18.58 -7.32 13.19
CA GLY A 248 19.93 -7.64 13.67
C GLY A 248 20.20 -9.13 13.88
N GLN A 249 19.19 -10.00 13.72
CA GLN A 249 19.32 -11.44 13.96
C GLN A 249 19.76 -12.18 12.69
N SER A 250 20.73 -13.09 12.84
CA SER A 250 21.19 -13.99 11.78
C SER A 250 20.97 -15.45 12.21
N PRO A 251 20.27 -16.28 11.41
CA PRO A 251 19.66 -15.93 10.12
C PRO A 251 18.40 -15.02 10.28
N PRO A 252 18.11 -14.13 9.31
CA PRO A 252 16.89 -13.33 9.32
C PRO A 252 15.63 -14.20 9.29
N ASN A 253 14.62 -13.86 10.10
CA ASN A 253 13.32 -14.53 10.09
C ASN A 253 12.31 -13.75 9.21
N PRO A 254 11.92 -14.27 8.03
CA PRO A 254 11.03 -13.57 7.10
C PRO A 254 9.66 -13.25 7.71
N ASP A 255 9.04 -14.20 8.42
CA ASP A 255 7.71 -14.02 9.01
C ASP A 255 7.73 -12.93 10.08
N LEU A 256 8.78 -12.93 10.91
CA LEU A 256 8.93 -11.92 11.96
C LEU A 256 9.16 -10.52 11.37
N ILE A 257 10.07 -10.41 10.40
CA ILE A 257 10.44 -9.13 9.79
C ILE A 257 9.26 -8.56 8.98
N TYR A 258 8.58 -9.39 8.18
CA TYR A 258 7.47 -8.94 7.35
C TYR A 258 6.32 -8.38 8.20
N ASN A 259 5.98 -9.06 9.29
CA ASN A 259 4.97 -8.59 10.23
C ASN A 259 5.43 -7.37 11.03
N ALA A 260 6.72 -7.29 11.35
CA ALA A 260 7.31 -6.15 12.05
C ALA A 260 7.51 -4.92 11.15
N MET A 261 7.49 -5.06 9.83
CA MET A 261 7.55 -3.93 8.88
C MET A 261 6.19 -3.31 8.58
N GLN A 262 5.09 -3.84 9.12
CA GLN A 262 3.75 -3.28 8.93
C GLN A 262 3.59 -1.94 9.65
N ASP A 263 2.96 -0.98 8.99
CA ASP A 263 2.78 0.38 9.48
C ASP A 263 1.31 0.81 9.47
N LYS A 264 0.94 1.60 10.48
CA LYS A 264 -0.37 2.25 10.57
C LYS A 264 -0.30 3.77 10.76
N ILE A 265 0.89 4.36 10.78
CA ILE A 265 1.07 5.78 11.06
C ILE A 265 1.13 6.60 9.78
N HIS A 266 1.82 6.15 8.74
CA HIS A 266 2.05 7.00 7.55
C HIS A 266 1.69 6.33 6.23
N GLN A 267 1.97 5.04 6.06
CA GLN A 267 1.72 4.31 4.81
C GLN A 267 0.24 4.24 4.43
N PRO A 268 -0.72 3.99 5.36
CA PRO A 268 -2.14 3.92 4.98
C PRO A 268 -2.67 5.20 4.36
N TYR A 269 -2.09 6.34 4.74
CA TYR A 269 -2.47 7.66 4.27
C TYR A 269 -1.70 8.03 2.99
N ARG A 270 -0.40 7.72 2.93
CA ARG A 270 0.48 8.01 1.78
C ARG A 270 0.22 7.12 0.57
N LYS A 271 -0.32 5.92 0.75
CA LYS A 271 -0.61 5.00 -0.38
C LYS A 271 -1.57 5.57 -1.43
N THR A 272 -2.34 6.60 -1.07
CA THR A 272 -3.22 7.33 -2.01
C THR A 272 -2.45 8.19 -3.01
N LEU A 273 -1.21 8.56 -2.69
CA LEU A 273 -0.36 9.44 -3.51
C LEU A 273 0.47 8.67 -4.54
N ILE A 274 0.56 7.35 -4.42
CA ILE A 274 1.48 6.50 -5.17
C ILE A 274 0.67 5.42 -5.87
N PRO A 275 0.41 5.58 -7.19
CA PRO A 275 -0.27 4.54 -7.98
C PRO A 275 0.45 3.19 -7.87
N GLY A 276 -0.29 2.09 -7.78
CA GLY A 276 0.26 0.75 -7.64
C GLY A 276 0.76 0.37 -6.24
N LEU A 277 1.05 1.32 -5.33
CA LEU A 277 1.59 0.98 -4.01
C LEU A 277 0.70 0.03 -3.18
N PRO A 278 -0.64 0.19 -3.10
CA PRO A 278 -1.49 -0.74 -2.36
C PRO A 278 -1.42 -2.18 -2.86
N GLU A 279 -1.28 -2.35 -4.18
CA GLU A 279 -1.20 -3.66 -4.83
C GLU A 279 0.17 -4.29 -4.62
N ILE A 280 1.25 -3.50 -4.70
CA ILE A 280 2.61 -3.94 -4.43
C ILE A 280 2.75 -4.45 -2.99
N LEU A 281 2.29 -3.68 -2.00
CA LEU A 281 2.42 -4.05 -0.58
C LEU A 281 1.64 -5.31 -0.20
N SER A 282 0.60 -5.65 -0.96
CA SER A 282 -0.29 -6.78 -0.66
C SER A 282 0.00 -8.03 -1.50
N THR A 283 0.53 -7.85 -2.71
CA THR A 283 0.82 -8.95 -3.63
C THR A 283 2.25 -9.47 -3.46
N ILE A 284 3.19 -8.59 -3.13
CA ILE A 284 4.60 -8.96 -2.94
C ILE A 284 4.82 -9.33 -1.47
N THR A 285 4.54 -10.59 -1.16
CA THR A 285 4.65 -11.16 0.20
C THR A 285 5.75 -12.23 0.25
N PRO A 286 6.30 -12.55 1.44
CA PRO A 286 7.28 -13.62 1.61
C PRO A 286 6.74 -15.00 1.22
N GLU A 287 5.43 -15.20 1.32
CA GLU A 287 4.75 -16.44 0.89
C GLU A 287 4.82 -16.63 -0.63
N LYS A 288 4.75 -15.53 -1.39
CA LYS A 288 4.77 -15.56 -2.86
C LYS A 288 6.18 -15.43 -3.44
N TYR A 289 7.05 -14.67 -2.80
CA TYR A 289 8.41 -14.38 -3.27
C TYR A 289 9.46 -14.85 -2.26
N ASP A 290 10.09 -15.98 -2.57
CA ASP A 290 11.16 -16.55 -1.76
C ASP A 290 12.34 -15.57 -1.63
N GLY A 291 12.85 -15.41 -0.41
CA GLY A 291 13.92 -14.48 -0.08
C GLY A 291 13.47 -13.08 0.34
N LEU A 292 12.20 -12.70 0.12
CA LEU A 292 11.66 -11.44 0.62
C LEU A 292 11.50 -11.48 2.15
N LEU A 293 11.97 -10.43 2.84
CA LEU A 293 11.78 -10.24 4.27
C LEU A 293 10.72 -9.18 4.58
N GLY A 294 10.59 -8.16 3.74
CA GLY A 294 9.57 -7.14 3.90
C GLY A 294 9.62 -6.06 2.83
N ILE A 295 8.51 -5.35 2.67
CA ILE A 295 8.35 -4.32 1.65
C ILE A 295 7.58 -3.13 2.26
N CYS A 296 8.08 -1.93 2.03
CA CYS A 296 7.52 -0.71 2.61
C CYS A 296 7.81 0.50 1.72
N LEU A 297 7.22 1.64 2.06
CA LEU A 297 7.53 2.92 1.45
C LEU A 297 8.90 3.42 1.93
N SER A 298 9.74 3.89 1.01
CA SER A 298 11.03 4.53 1.34
C SER A 298 10.82 5.99 1.71
N GLY A 299 10.95 6.33 3.00
CA GLY A 299 10.71 7.68 3.48
C GLY A 299 9.30 8.18 3.17
N ALA A 300 9.19 9.28 2.43
CA ALA A 300 7.92 9.84 1.96
C ALA A 300 7.45 9.31 0.59
N GLY A 301 8.26 8.48 -0.09
CA GLY A 301 7.99 7.98 -1.44
C GLY A 301 8.48 8.86 -2.58
N PRO A 302 8.20 8.47 -3.85
CA PRO A 302 7.43 7.28 -4.25
C PRO A 302 8.25 6.00 -4.34
N THR A 303 9.55 6.02 -4.02
CA THR A 303 10.38 4.81 -4.00
C THR A 303 9.84 3.78 -3.02
N ILE A 304 9.83 2.51 -3.46
CA ILE A 304 9.53 1.36 -2.61
C ILE A 304 10.83 0.73 -2.16
N LEU A 305 10.90 0.40 -0.88
CA LEU A 305 12.00 -0.33 -0.28
C LEU A 305 11.56 -1.78 -0.05
N ALA A 306 12.30 -2.74 -0.60
CA ALA A 306 12.18 -4.14 -0.25
C ALA A 306 13.46 -4.63 0.44
N LEU A 307 13.30 -5.39 1.52
CA LEU A 307 14.38 -6.08 2.21
C LEU A 307 14.33 -7.55 1.80
N ALA A 308 15.45 -8.10 1.35
CA ALA A 308 15.52 -9.48 0.88
C ALA A 308 16.90 -10.11 1.14
N THR A 309 16.97 -11.44 1.10
CA THR A 309 18.22 -12.22 1.23
C THR A 309 18.68 -12.88 -0.08
N LYS A 310 17.76 -13.09 -1.03
CA LYS A 310 17.99 -13.66 -2.36
C LYS A 310 16.88 -13.22 -3.33
N ASN A 311 16.97 -13.62 -4.60
CA ASN A 311 15.99 -13.33 -5.67
C ASN A 311 15.70 -11.83 -5.87
N PHE A 312 16.74 -11.00 -5.74
CA PHE A 312 16.61 -9.54 -5.76
C PHE A 312 15.98 -9.02 -7.06
N ASP A 313 16.43 -9.54 -8.21
CA ASP A 313 15.96 -9.09 -9.52
C ASP A 313 14.50 -9.48 -9.77
N GLU A 314 14.08 -10.67 -9.34
CA GLU A 314 12.70 -11.13 -9.46
C GLU A 314 11.74 -10.28 -8.62
N ILE A 315 12.11 -10.01 -7.36
CA ILE A 315 11.34 -9.15 -6.46
C ILE A 315 11.23 -7.74 -7.03
N ALA A 316 12.34 -7.19 -7.55
CA ALA A 316 12.35 -5.88 -8.17
C ALA A 316 11.47 -5.83 -9.41
N GLN A 317 11.57 -6.83 -10.29
CA GLN A 317 10.82 -6.91 -11.53
C GLN A 317 9.32 -7.03 -11.28
N ALA A 318 8.91 -7.82 -10.28
CA ALA A 318 7.51 -7.92 -9.87
C ALA A 318 6.91 -6.56 -9.46
N ALA A 319 7.65 -5.76 -8.68
CA ALA A 319 7.21 -4.42 -8.30
C ALA A 319 7.19 -3.46 -9.50
N ILE A 320 8.17 -3.55 -10.39
CA ILE A 320 8.25 -2.74 -11.61
C ILE A 320 7.08 -3.03 -12.54
N ASP A 321 6.71 -4.29 -12.75
CA ASP A 321 5.63 -4.67 -13.66
C ASP A 321 4.27 -4.25 -13.11
N LEU A 322 4.07 -4.32 -11.79
CA LEU A 322 2.90 -3.71 -11.15
C LEU A 322 2.88 -2.19 -11.34
N PHE A 323 4.01 -1.49 -11.20
CA PHE A 323 4.06 -0.06 -11.52
C PHE A 323 3.73 0.23 -12.98
N LYS A 324 4.19 -0.58 -13.93
CA LYS A 324 3.86 -0.42 -15.35
C LYS A 324 2.39 -0.60 -15.65
N GLN A 325 1.67 -1.41 -14.87
CA GLN A 325 0.21 -1.56 -14.99
C GLN A 325 -0.54 -0.29 -14.59
N HIS A 326 0.02 0.52 -13.68
CA HIS A 326 -0.58 1.76 -13.21
C HIS A 326 -0.04 2.95 -14.01
N GLY A 327 -0.90 3.58 -14.82
CA GLY A 327 -0.51 4.67 -15.72
C GLY A 327 -0.11 4.20 -17.11
N GLN A 328 -0.54 3.00 -17.52
CA GLN A 328 -0.50 2.55 -18.91
C GLN A 328 -1.15 3.60 -19.80
N THR A 329 -0.44 3.97 -20.87
CA THR A 329 -1.01 4.71 -21.97
C THR A 329 -1.97 3.80 -22.73
N CYS A 330 -3.18 4.28 -22.99
CA CYS A 330 -4.20 3.56 -23.73
C CYS A 330 -4.63 4.39 -24.95
N ASP A 331 -5.09 3.68 -25.99
CA ASP A 331 -5.77 4.32 -27.12
C ASP A 331 -7.27 4.40 -26.80
N PRO A 332 -7.87 5.61 -26.76
CA PRO A 332 -9.31 5.76 -26.58
C PRO A 332 -10.14 5.41 -27.84
N ALA A 333 -9.51 5.00 -28.95
CA ALA A 333 -10.18 4.49 -30.14
C ALA A 333 -9.93 2.98 -30.33
N PRO A 334 -10.76 2.22 -31.08
CA PRO A 334 -12.23 2.21 -31.13
C PRO A 334 -12.83 1.47 -29.93
N LEU A 335 -13.96 1.98 -29.40
CA LEU A 335 -14.62 1.49 -28.18
C LEU A 335 -15.18 0.05 -28.28
N TYR A 336 -15.24 -0.53 -29.48
CA TYR A 336 -15.77 -1.87 -29.75
C TYR A 336 -14.94 -2.58 -30.81
N LYS A 337 -14.67 -3.88 -30.60
CA LYS A 337 -13.99 -4.71 -31.61
C LYS A 337 -14.85 -4.79 -32.88
N SER A 338 -14.25 -4.49 -34.04
CA SER A 338 -14.93 -4.47 -35.33
C SER A 338 -15.69 -5.78 -35.60
N GLY A 339 -17.01 -5.67 -35.85
CA GLY A 339 -17.89 -6.82 -36.10
C GLY A 339 -18.37 -7.55 -34.83
N THR A 340 -18.10 -7.02 -33.64
CA THR A 340 -18.60 -7.57 -32.36
C THR A 340 -19.21 -6.47 -31.48
N PHE A 341 -19.94 -6.88 -30.45
CA PHE A 341 -20.50 -6.00 -29.42
C PHE A 341 -19.61 -5.96 -28.15
N GLU A 342 -18.38 -6.46 -28.24
CA GLU A 342 -17.46 -6.50 -27.11
C GLU A 342 -16.76 -5.15 -26.97
N TYR A 343 -16.99 -4.47 -25.84
CA TYR A 343 -16.25 -3.28 -25.46
C TYR A 343 -14.80 -3.65 -25.14
N ASP A 344 -13.86 -3.00 -25.82
CA ASP A 344 -12.42 -3.25 -25.69
C ASP A 344 -11.75 -1.92 -25.40
N ASP A 345 -11.56 -1.62 -24.11
CA ASP A 345 -10.62 -0.56 -23.75
C ASP A 345 -9.20 -1.12 -23.80
N SER A 346 -8.27 -0.37 -24.36
CA SER A 346 -6.87 -0.79 -24.53
C SER A 346 -6.11 -0.99 -23.19
N CYS A 347 -6.83 -1.16 -22.07
CA CYS A 347 -6.31 -1.33 -20.74
C CYS A 347 -6.21 -2.81 -20.36
N SER A 348 -5.11 -3.18 -19.70
CA SER A 348 -4.80 -4.59 -19.38
C SER A 348 -5.71 -5.25 -18.32
N ASN A 349 -6.65 -4.51 -17.71
CA ASN A 349 -7.46 -5.00 -16.59
C ASN A 349 -8.90 -4.45 -16.69
N ILE A 350 -9.89 -5.34 -16.53
CA ILE A 350 -11.33 -5.07 -16.59
C ILE A 350 -11.85 -4.03 -15.57
N TYR A 351 -11.07 -3.71 -14.54
CA TYR A 351 -11.41 -2.66 -13.57
C TYR A 351 -10.91 -1.26 -13.95
N LEU A 352 -10.12 -1.18 -15.02
CA LEU A 352 -9.64 0.06 -15.58
C LEU A 352 -10.59 0.52 -16.69
N PHE A 353 -10.51 1.80 -17.02
CA PHE A 353 -11.06 2.38 -18.22
C PHE A 353 -10.01 3.30 -18.83
N CYS A 354 -10.02 3.45 -20.15
CA CYS A 354 -9.17 4.42 -20.81
C CYS A 354 -9.79 5.82 -20.67
N ASP A 355 -9.13 6.73 -19.96
CA ASP A 355 -9.57 8.12 -19.88
C ASP A 355 -9.20 8.87 -21.16
N PRO A 356 -10.18 9.29 -21.98
CA PRO A 356 -9.93 9.93 -23.26
C PRO A 356 -9.31 11.33 -23.13
N THR A 357 -9.34 11.94 -21.94
CA THR A 357 -8.71 13.26 -21.71
C THR A 357 -7.21 13.14 -21.42
N THR A 358 -6.78 12.03 -20.82
CA THR A 358 -5.39 11.83 -20.38
C THR A 358 -4.67 10.72 -21.14
N ASN A 359 -5.38 9.94 -21.97
CA ASN A 359 -4.91 8.73 -22.66
C ASN A 359 -4.24 7.74 -21.70
N LYS A 360 -4.80 7.61 -20.48
CA LYS A 360 -4.28 6.74 -19.43
C LYS A 360 -5.36 5.84 -18.87
N CYS A 361 -4.96 4.62 -18.54
CA CYS A 361 -5.80 3.67 -17.83
C CYS A 361 -6.00 4.11 -16.38
N ASN A 362 -7.24 4.40 -16.02
CA ASN A 362 -7.67 4.77 -14.67
C ASN A 362 -8.69 3.77 -14.15
N TYR A 363 -8.79 3.60 -12.83
CA TYR A 363 -9.80 2.70 -12.25
C TYR A 363 -11.21 3.28 -12.32
N LYS A 364 -12.21 2.43 -12.61
CA LYS A 364 -13.62 2.83 -12.52
C LYS A 364 -14.00 3.20 -11.09
N GLY A 365 -14.66 4.34 -10.94
CA GLY A 365 -15.18 4.88 -9.67
C GLY A 365 -16.69 4.74 -9.49
N CYS A 366 -17.40 4.29 -10.54
CA CYS A 366 -18.81 3.93 -10.49
C CYS A 366 -19.04 2.45 -10.84
N SER A 367 -20.25 1.94 -10.55
CA SER A 367 -20.69 0.59 -10.94
C SER A 367 -22.20 0.55 -11.20
N ASN A 368 -22.62 -0.30 -12.14
CA ASN A 368 -24.03 -0.63 -12.37
C ASN A 368 -24.50 -1.82 -11.50
N SER A 369 -23.58 -2.53 -10.85
CA SER A 369 -23.83 -3.71 -10.03
C SER A 369 -23.39 -3.52 -8.57
N ASP A 370 -24.10 -4.14 -7.64
CA ASP A 370 -23.69 -4.25 -6.22
C ASP A 370 -22.48 -5.16 -6.02
N TYR A 371 -22.22 -6.03 -7.00
CA TYR A 371 -21.16 -7.02 -6.93
C TYR A 371 -20.28 -6.94 -8.17
N ILE A 372 -18.98 -6.76 -7.93
CA ILE A 372 -17.95 -6.82 -8.96
C ILE A 372 -17.11 -8.06 -8.66
N LYS A 373 -17.16 -9.04 -9.56
CA LYS A 373 -16.43 -10.32 -9.42
C LYS A 373 -14.95 -10.02 -9.19
N ASN A 374 -14.34 -10.68 -8.20
CA ASN A 374 -12.93 -10.52 -7.80
C ASN A 374 -12.50 -9.11 -7.34
N TRP A 375 -13.42 -8.21 -7.02
CA TRP A 375 -13.07 -6.91 -6.44
C TRP A 375 -12.61 -7.03 -4.99
N ASN A 376 -11.41 -6.55 -4.69
CA ASN A 376 -10.83 -6.64 -3.35
C ASN A 376 -11.05 -5.34 -2.55
N THR A 377 -11.98 -5.39 -1.61
CA THR A 377 -12.39 -4.27 -0.74
C THR A 377 -11.31 -3.81 0.24
N SER A 378 -10.26 -4.62 0.46
CA SER A 378 -9.14 -4.26 1.34
C SER A 378 -8.20 -3.23 0.69
N PHE A 379 -8.22 -3.12 -0.66
CA PHE A 379 -7.32 -2.27 -1.43
C PHE A 379 -7.98 -0.98 -1.92
N ARG A 380 -9.26 -1.06 -2.32
CA ARG A 380 -10.02 0.07 -2.83
C ARG A 380 -11.47 -0.03 -2.38
N HIS A 381 -12.07 1.12 -2.08
CA HIS A 381 -13.49 1.16 -1.80
C HIS A 381 -14.27 0.65 -3.02
N ILE A 382 -15.38 -0.04 -2.79
CA ILE A 382 -16.26 -0.47 -3.88
C ILE A 382 -16.70 0.79 -4.64
N PRO A 383 -16.68 0.80 -5.98
CA PRO A 383 -17.14 1.92 -6.78
C PRO A 383 -18.56 2.31 -6.39
N THR A 384 -18.87 3.60 -6.45
CA THR A 384 -20.20 4.09 -6.08
C THR A 384 -21.23 3.51 -7.04
N ARG A 385 -22.25 2.83 -6.51
CA ARG A 385 -23.33 2.33 -7.34
C ARG A 385 -24.16 3.50 -7.89
N CYS A 386 -24.41 3.50 -9.19
CA CYS A 386 -25.30 4.48 -9.81
C CYS A 386 -26.76 4.19 -9.42
N ASN A 387 -27.53 5.26 -9.24
CA ASN A 387 -28.92 5.19 -8.78
C ASN A 387 -29.87 4.96 -9.96
N SER A 388 -31.19 4.84 -9.71
CA SER A 388 -32.20 4.64 -10.77
C SER A 388 -32.35 5.78 -11.79
N SER A 389 -31.61 6.88 -11.63
CA SER A 389 -31.60 8.03 -12.54
C SER A 389 -30.25 8.25 -13.22
N SER A 390 -29.29 7.35 -13.01
CA SER A 390 -27.94 7.44 -13.57
C SER A 390 -27.36 6.06 -13.91
N PHE A 391 -26.38 6.03 -14.79
CA PHE A 391 -25.64 4.83 -15.17
C PHE A 391 -24.13 5.06 -15.06
N CYS A 392 -23.35 3.99 -15.01
CA CYS A 392 -21.90 4.04 -15.07
C CYS A 392 -21.46 3.85 -16.52
N PRO A 393 -20.83 4.87 -17.14
CA PRO A 393 -20.32 4.80 -18.50
C PRO A 393 -19.05 3.93 -18.59
N ASP A 394 -18.72 3.47 -19.79
CA ASP A 394 -17.54 2.61 -19.99
C ASP A 394 -16.23 3.37 -20.10
N ASN A 395 -16.26 4.60 -20.61
CA ASN A 395 -15.09 5.46 -20.82
C ASN A 395 -14.91 6.54 -19.74
N ASN A 396 -15.60 6.43 -18.59
CA ASN A 396 -15.54 7.42 -17.52
C ASN A 396 -15.76 6.77 -16.15
N SER A 397 -15.45 7.51 -15.08
CA SER A 397 -15.44 7.03 -13.70
C SER A 397 -16.61 7.52 -12.85
N GLN A 398 -17.50 8.34 -13.40
CA GLN A 398 -18.58 9.00 -12.66
C GLN A 398 -19.95 8.58 -13.19
N CYS A 399 -20.94 8.47 -12.30
CA CYS A 399 -22.30 8.19 -12.71
C CYS A 399 -22.85 9.33 -13.57
N THR A 400 -23.36 9.00 -14.75
CA THR A 400 -23.95 9.93 -15.72
C THR A 400 -25.47 9.83 -15.69
N PRO A 401 -26.22 10.94 -15.89
CA PRO A 401 -27.68 10.88 -15.97
C PRO A 401 -28.16 9.97 -17.10
N LEU A 402 -29.29 9.28 -16.89
CA LEU A 402 -29.92 8.47 -17.93
C LEU A 402 -30.36 9.33 -19.13
N LEU A 403 -30.30 8.71 -20.31
CA LEU A 403 -30.63 9.30 -21.60
C LEU A 403 -32.14 9.30 -21.83
N SER A 404 -32.68 10.40 -22.36
CA SER A 404 -34.09 10.47 -22.72
C SER A 404 -34.45 9.55 -23.90
N VAL A 405 -35.70 9.14 -24.00
CA VAL A 405 -36.22 8.44 -25.19
C VAL A 405 -35.89 9.23 -26.46
N GLY A 406 -35.38 8.56 -27.49
CA GLY A 406 -34.91 9.15 -28.75
C GLY A 406 -33.47 9.69 -28.72
N ALA A 407 -32.80 9.71 -27.56
CA ALA A 407 -31.38 10.03 -27.48
C ALA A 407 -30.51 8.85 -27.94
N HIS A 408 -29.26 9.16 -28.28
CA HIS A 408 -28.27 8.19 -28.73
C HIS A 408 -27.69 7.42 -27.54
N CYS A 409 -27.87 6.10 -27.52
CA CYS A 409 -27.31 5.17 -26.53
C CYS A 409 -26.24 4.28 -27.17
N GLU A 410 -25.33 3.75 -26.36
CA GLU A 410 -24.37 2.75 -26.83
C GLU A 410 -25.05 1.41 -27.14
N LEU A 411 -24.48 0.63 -28.06
CA LEU A 411 -25.09 -0.61 -28.54
C LEU A 411 -25.27 -1.62 -27.39
N GLN A 412 -26.48 -2.21 -27.30
CA GLN A 412 -26.89 -3.14 -26.24
C GLN A 412 -26.82 -2.59 -24.79
N ARG A 413 -26.65 -1.27 -24.61
CA ARG A 413 -26.63 -0.61 -23.30
C ARG A 413 -28.02 -0.10 -22.91
N ASP A 414 -28.93 -1.03 -22.63
CA ASP A 414 -30.30 -0.72 -22.21
C ASP A 414 -30.35 0.08 -20.90
N ASP A 415 -29.32 -0.07 -20.06
CA ASP A 415 -29.16 0.61 -18.77
C ASP A 415 -28.87 2.11 -18.89
N GLU A 416 -28.54 2.62 -20.09
CA GLU A 416 -28.33 4.05 -20.32
C GLU A 416 -29.65 4.80 -20.51
N CYS A 417 -30.72 4.11 -20.89
CA CYS A 417 -31.98 4.72 -21.29
C CYS A 417 -32.94 4.93 -20.11
N ALA A 418 -33.55 6.12 -20.03
CA ALA A 418 -34.54 6.46 -19.03
C ALA A 418 -35.93 5.92 -19.38
N GLY A 419 -36.56 5.19 -18.44
CA GLY A 419 -37.96 4.78 -18.53
C GLY A 419 -38.24 3.41 -17.93
N SER A 420 -39.53 3.10 -17.72
CA SER A 420 -39.96 1.75 -17.32
C SER A 420 -39.91 0.84 -18.55
N ASN A 421 -39.09 -0.22 -18.52
CA ASN A 421 -38.78 -1.08 -19.67
C ASN A 421 -38.18 -0.31 -20.87
N ALA A 422 -37.21 0.57 -20.59
CA ALA A 422 -36.41 1.17 -21.64
C ALA A 422 -35.54 0.13 -22.35
N ILE A 423 -35.26 0.35 -23.63
CA ILE A 423 -34.48 -0.53 -24.47
C ILE A 423 -33.68 0.30 -25.48
N CYS A 424 -32.38 0.04 -25.61
CA CYS A 424 -31.54 0.61 -26.64
C CYS A 424 -31.62 -0.26 -27.89
N LEU A 425 -32.00 0.33 -29.03
CA LEU A 425 -32.11 -0.37 -30.31
C LEU A 425 -31.46 0.46 -31.39
N ASN A 426 -30.47 -0.11 -32.07
CA ASN A 426 -29.69 0.58 -33.11
C ASN A 426 -29.20 1.96 -32.65
N SER A 427 -28.58 1.98 -31.47
CA SER A 427 -28.07 3.17 -30.79
C SER A 427 -29.08 4.29 -30.53
N THR A 428 -30.36 3.95 -30.37
CA THR A 428 -31.42 4.90 -30.00
C THR A 428 -32.25 4.34 -28.84
N CYS A 429 -32.53 5.18 -27.83
CA CYS A 429 -33.36 4.79 -26.69
C CYS A 429 -34.85 4.74 -27.05
N PHE A 430 -35.49 3.60 -26.80
CA PHE A 430 -36.93 3.37 -26.93
C PHE A 430 -37.55 2.90 -25.61
N ILE A 431 -38.88 2.92 -25.54
CA ILE A 431 -39.67 2.24 -24.50
C ILE A 431 -40.30 1.00 -25.12
N LYS A 432 -40.16 -0.15 -24.45
CA LYS A 432 -40.81 -1.39 -24.86
C LYS A 432 -42.32 -1.29 -24.71
N GLY A 433 -43.06 -1.72 -25.72
CA GLY A 433 -44.52 -1.67 -25.76
C GLY A 433 -45.09 -0.65 -26.75
N ALA A 434 -44.41 -0.40 -27.87
CA ALA A 434 -44.98 0.37 -28.97
C ALA A 434 -46.25 -0.32 -29.51
N PRO A 435 -47.38 0.40 -29.61
CA PRO A 435 -48.63 -0.18 -30.09
C PRO A 435 -48.56 -0.43 -31.60
N LEU A 436 -49.52 -1.21 -32.12
CA LEU A 436 -49.68 -1.39 -33.57
C LEU A 436 -49.76 -0.04 -34.30
N GLY A 437 -48.94 0.15 -35.34
CA GLY A 437 -48.82 1.43 -36.06
C GLY A 437 -47.95 2.49 -35.37
N GLY A 438 -47.41 2.19 -34.17
CA GLY A 438 -46.51 3.07 -33.43
C GLY A 438 -45.08 3.04 -33.96
N ASN A 439 -44.29 4.05 -33.61
CA ASN A 439 -42.87 4.14 -33.97
C ASN A 439 -42.06 3.07 -33.24
N CYS A 440 -41.24 2.34 -33.98
CA CYS A 440 -40.41 1.28 -33.43
C CYS A 440 -38.98 1.30 -33.97
N GLY A 441 -38.08 0.75 -33.17
CA GLY A 441 -36.73 0.39 -33.58
C GLY A 441 -36.57 -1.13 -33.57
N ALA A 442 -35.56 -1.63 -34.29
CA ALA A 442 -35.11 -3.00 -34.19
C ALA A 442 -33.60 -3.07 -34.30
N ASP A 443 -33.01 -4.04 -33.61
CA ASP A 443 -31.59 -4.38 -33.69
C ASP A 443 -31.44 -5.87 -33.94
N THR A 444 -30.44 -6.25 -34.75
CA THR A 444 -30.17 -7.63 -35.14
C THR A 444 -28.76 -8.00 -34.72
N THR A 445 -28.65 -8.99 -33.84
CA THR A 445 -27.37 -9.50 -33.36
C THR A 445 -27.22 -10.96 -33.76
N VAL A 446 -26.10 -11.29 -34.41
CA VAL A 446 -25.74 -12.67 -34.76
C VAL A 446 -24.81 -13.23 -33.69
N TYR A 447 -25.21 -14.34 -33.07
CA TYR A 447 -24.42 -15.11 -32.14
C TYR A 447 -23.92 -16.39 -32.81
N TYR A 448 -22.69 -16.75 -32.52
CA TYR A 448 -22.14 -18.05 -32.87
C TYR A 448 -22.03 -18.88 -31.60
N SER A 449 -22.67 -20.03 -31.58
CA SER A 449 -22.62 -21.00 -30.49
C SER A 449 -22.06 -22.32 -31.00
N GLN A 450 -21.47 -23.13 -30.13
CA GLN A 450 -21.11 -24.51 -30.47
C GLN A 450 -22.17 -25.45 -29.91
N ASP A 451 -22.64 -26.39 -30.73
CA ASP A 451 -23.50 -27.46 -30.25
C ASP A 451 -22.69 -28.53 -29.48
N ALA A 452 -23.39 -29.56 -28.99
CA ALA A 452 -22.78 -30.65 -28.22
C ALA A 452 -21.75 -31.47 -29.03
N ASP A 453 -21.76 -31.35 -30.36
CA ASP A 453 -20.86 -32.03 -31.29
C ASP A 453 -19.76 -31.09 -31.82
N GLU A 454 -19.54 -29.94 -31.15
CA GLU A 454 -18.56 -28.89 -31.49
C GLU A 454 -18.81 -28.19 -32.84
N ASN A 455 -19.98 -28.36 -33.46
CA ASN A 455 -20.32 -27.65 -34.69
C ASN A 455 -20.74 -26.22 -34.38
N MET A 456 -20.26 -25.28 -35.20
CA MET A 456 -20.62 -23.87 -35.10
C MET A 456 -22.05 -23.66 -35.61
N VAL A 457 -22.95 -23.30 -34.71
CA VAL A 457 -24.35 -22.92 -34.96
C VAL A 457 -24.48 -21.41 -34.87
N GLN A 458 -24.87 -20.79 -35.98
CA GLN A 458 -25.20 -19.38 -36.06
C GLN A 458 -26.66 -19.15 -35.65
N GLN A 459 -26.89 -18.28 -34.67
CA GLN A 459 -28.22 -17.85 -34.23
C GLN A 459 -28.35 -16.35 -34.40
N THR A 460 -29.46 -15.89 -35.01
CA THR A 460 -29.73 -14.47 -35.19
C THR A 460 -30.82 -14.04 -34.21
N ILE A 461 -30.47 -13.20 -33.24
CA ILE A 461 -31.43 -12.62 -32.29
C ILE A 461 -31.81 -11.23 -32.78
N ILE A 462 -33.10 -11.02 -32.99
CA ILE A 462 -33.65 -9.70 -33.34
C ILE A 462 -34.43 -9.19 -32.14
N ARG A 463 -34.09 -7.97 -31.70
CA ARG A 463 -34.78 -7.26 -30.62
C ARG A 463 -35.58 -6.11 -31.22
N ASP A 464 -36.78 -5.87 -30.72
CA ASP A 464 -37.58 -4.68 -31.03
C ASP A 464 -38.32 -4.17 -29.79
N ASN A 465 -38.95 -2.99 -29.90
CA ASN A 465 -39.73 -2.37 -28.83
C ASN A 465 -41.25 -2.52 -29.04
N CYS A 466 -41.72 -3.40 -29.93
CA CYS A 466 -43.14 -3.57 -30.21
C CYS A 466 -43.87 -4.36 -29.11
N THR A 467 -45.20 -4.32 -29.13
CA THR A 467 -46.07 -5.09 -28.21
C THR A 467 -46.16 -6.56 -28.66
N ASP A 468 -46.41 -7.46 -27.70
CA ASP A 468 -46.53 -8.89 -27.98
C ASP A 468 -47.56 -9.16 -29.11
N GLY A 469 -47.18 -10.01 -30.07
CA GLY A 469 -47.99 -10.30 -31.26
C GLY A 469 -47.83 -9.29 -32.41
N THR A 470 -46.90 -8.34 -32.28
CA THR A 470 -46.46 -7.44 -33.35
C THR A 470 -44.94 -7.45 -33.46
N TYR A 471 -44.40 -7.02 -34.61
CA TYR A 471 -42.97 -6.87 -34.83
C TYR A 471 -42.65 -5.58 -35.56
N CYS A 472 -41.41 -5.09 -35.42
CA CYS A 472 -40.99 -3.86 -36.08
C CYS A 472 -40.59 -4.08 -37.55
N LEU A 473 -41.32 -3.45 -38.48
CA LEU A 473 -40.99 -3.42 -39.90
C LEU A 473 -40.66 -1.99 -40.34
N GLY A 474 -39.39 -1.76 -40.69
CA GLY A 474 -38.89 -0.41 -40.97
C GLY A 474 -38.84 0.44 -39.71
N SER A 475 -39.88 1.23 -39.46
CA SER A 475 -40.04 2.08 -38.28
C SER A 475 -41.46 2.03 -37.71
N THR A 476 -42.23 0.98 -38.03
CA THR A 476 -43.62 0.85 -37.59
C THR A 476 -43.93 -0.58 -37.14
N CYS A 477 -44.60 -0.71 -35.99
CA CYS A 477 -45.06 -2.01 -35.50
C CYS A 477 -46.20 -2.55 -36.38
N VAL A 478 -46.04 -3.78 -36.88
CA VAL A 478 -47.01 -4.49 -37.72
C VAL A 478 -47.37 -5.84 -37.10
N VAL A 479 -48.52 -6.42 -37.46
CA VAL A 479 -49.02 -7.67 -36.87
C VAL A 479 -48.13 -8.86 -37.26
N SER A 480 -47.79 -9.70 -36.27
CA SER A 480 -47.09 -10.96 -36.51
C SER A 480 -48.01 -12.00 -37.16
N LYS A 481 -47.42 -12.84 -38.01
CA LYS A 481 -48.10 -13.80 -38.88
C LYS A 481 -48.38 -15.12 -38.14
N PRO A 482 -49.54 -15.77 -38.38
CA PRO A 482 -49.86 -17.07 -37.80
C PRO A 482 -49.01 -18.20 -38.41
N LEU A 483 -49.04 -19.37 -37.76
CA LEU A 483 -48.42 -20.60 -38.25
C LEU A 483 -48.74 -20.87 -39.73
N ASN A 484 -47.77 -21.43 -40.46
CA ASN A 484 -47.80 -21.71 -41.91
C ASN A 484 -47.89 -20.48 -42.84
N SER A 485 -47.74 -19.26 -42.31
CA SER A 485 -47.61 -18.07 -43.15
C SER A 485 -46.18 -17.94 -43.68
N ALA A 486 -46.03 -17.38 -44.88
CA ALA A 486 -44.70 -17.07 -45.43
C ALA A 486 -43.98 -16.03 -44.57
N CYS A 487 -42.71 -16.27 -44.24
CA CYS A 487 -41.85 -15.42 -43.43
C CYS A 487 -40.42 -15.44 -44.00
N ASP A 488 -39.69 -14.35 -43.82
CA ASP A 488 -38.26 -14.30 -44.11
C ASP A 488 -37.44 -14.35 -42.80
N GLN A 489 -38.04 -13.99 -41.67
CA GLN A 489 -37.37 -13.89 -40.37
C GLN A 489 -38.27 -14.37 -39.22
N ASP A 490 -37.66 -14.92 -38.16
CA ASP A 490 -38.34 -15.46 -36.97
C ASP A 490 -39.34 -14.49 -36.33
N ARG A 491 -39.00 -13.20 -36.28
CA ARG A 491 -39.83 -12.14 -35.69
C ARG A 491 -41.18 -11.92 -36.39
N GLU A 492 -41.28 -12.32 -37.66
CA GLU A 492 -42.52 -12.18 -38.41
C GLU A 492 -43.59 -13.17 -37.94
N CYS A 493 -43.22 -14.18 -37.17
CA CYS A 493 -44.10 -15.28 -36.76
C CYS A 493 -44.59 -15.13 -35.33
N LEU A 494 -45.88 -15.39 -35.09
CA LEU A 494 -46.46 -15.48 -33.73
C LEU A 494 -45.81 -16.58 -32.88
N SER A 495 -45.30 -17.62 -33.53
CA SER A 495 -44.53 -18.68 -32.89
C SER A 495 -43.09 -18.29 -32.56
N GLY A 496 -42.61 -17.15 -33.06
CA GLY A 496 -41.22 -16.71 -32.90
C GLY A 496 -40.20 -17.55 -33.67
N SER A 497 -40.63 -18.35 -34.66
CA SER A 497 -39.74 -19.20 -35.46
C SER A 497 -40.21 -19.32 -36.91
N CYS A 498 -39.31 -19.01 -37.83
CA CYS A 498 -39.44 -19.14 -39.27
C CYS A 498 -38.53 -20.28 -39.76
N SER A 499 -39.09 -21.26 -40.47
CA SER A 499 -38.31 -22.37 -41.00
C SER A 499 -37.35 -21.92 -42.11
N ASN A 500 -36.32 -22.71 -42.39
CA ASN A 500 -35.47 -22.52 -43.59
C ASN A 500 -36.25 -22.56 -44.92
N GLU A 501 -37.46 -23.13 -44.93
CA GLU A 501 -38.35 -23.15 -46.09
C GLU A 501 -39.22 -21.88 -46.21
N GLY A 502 -39.06 -20.90 -45.31
CA GLY A 502 -39.74 -19.61 -45.34
C GLY A 502 -41.17 -19.62 -44.79
N PHE A 503 -41.51 -20.51 -43.85
CA PHE A 503 -42.82 -20.58 -43.21
C PHE A 503 -42.76 -20.53 -41.69
N CYS A 504 -43.76 -19.89 -41.07
CA CYS A 504 -43.88 -19.82 -39.61
C CYS A 504 -44.17 -21.20 -39.01
N ILE A 505 -43.24 -21.71 -38.22
CA ILE A 505 -43.32 -23.03 -37.57
C ILE A 505 -43.36 -22.88 -36.05
N GLN A 506 -43.85 -23.89 -35.36
CA GLN A 506 -43.67 -23.99 -33.91
C GLN A 506 -42.23 -24.47 -33.66
N GLY A 507 -41.37 -23.58 -33.15
CA GLY A 507 -39.96 -23.87 -32.91
C GLY A 507 -39.74 -25.03 -31.92
N PRO A 508 -38.55 -25.63 -31.90
CA PRO A 508 -38.23 -26.67 -30.93
C PRO A 508 -38.27 -26.09 -29.50
N ASP A 509 -39.06 -26.72 -28.62
CA ASP A 509 -39.21 -26.35 -27.20
C ASP A 509 -37.91 -26.62 -26.42
N VAL A 510 -36.85 -25.83 -26.62
CA VAL A 510 -35.59 -26.01 -25.88
C VAL A 510 -35.67 -25.43 -24.45
N PHE A 511 -36.71 -24.65 -24.15
CA PHE A 511 -36.94 -24.13 -22.81
C PHE A 511 -38.17 -24.79 -22.18
N HIS A 512 -37.95 -25.87 -21.43
CA HIS A 512 -38.97 -26.41 -20.55
C HIS A 512 -39.31 -25.39 -19.47
N VAL A 513 -40.40 -24.64 -19.65
CA VAL A 513 -40.98 -23.83 -18.58
C VAL A 513 -41.51 -24.80 -17.51
N ILE A 514 -40.76 -24.97 -16.43
CA ILE A 514 -41.13 -25.81 -15.31
C ILE A 514 -42.45 -25.28 -14.74
N LYS A 515 -43.49 -26.12 -14.76
CA LYS A 515 -44.82 -25.75 -14.25
C LYS A 515 -44.71 -25.30 -12.79
N ALA A 516 -45.37 -24.19 -12.45
CA ALA A 516 -45.27 -23.53 -11.14
C ALA A 516 -45.49 -24.47 -9.93
N TRP A 517 -46.31 -25.52 -10.07
CA TRP A 517 -46.54 -26.49 -9.00
C TRP A 517 -45.27 -27.28 -8.63
N LEU A 518 -44.36 -27.52 -9.59
CA LEU A 518 -43.12 -28.25 -9.35
C LEU A 518 -42.17 -27.45 -8.44
N TRP A 519 -42.16 -26.12 -8.59
CA TRP A 519 -41.46 -25.22 -7.67
C TRP A 519 -42.05 -25.26 -6.25
N GLY A 520 -43.38 -25.39 -6.14
CA GLY A 520 -44.05 -25.60 -4.85
C GLY A 520 -43.64 -26.90 -4.16
N VAL A 521 -43.53 -28.01 -4.91
CA VAL A 521 -43.07 -29.31 -4.39
C VAL A 521 -41.61 -29.22 -3.93
N LEU A 522 -40.73 -28.62 -4.74
CA LEU A 522 -39.32 -28.44 -4.40
C LEU A 522 -39.15 -27.59 -3.14
N GLY A 523 -39.87 -26.47 -3.04
CA GLY A 523 -39.85 -25.59 -1.87
C GLY A 523 -40.33 -26.31 -0.60
N THR A 524 -41.39 -27.11 -0.71
CA THR A 524 -41.90 -27.90 0.42
C THR A 524 -40.89 -28.94 0.90
N ALA A 525 -40.22 -29.64 -0.01
CA ALA A 525 -39.18 -30.62 0.32
C ALA A 525 -37.99 -29.98 1.06
N VAL A 526 -37.55 -28.80 0.62
CA VAL A 526 -36.47 -28.05 1.28
C VAL A 526 -36.86 -27.63 2.70
N VAL A 527 -38.08 -27.13 2.90
CA VAL A 527 -38.56 -26.72 4.23
C VAL A 527 -38.62 -27.90 5.19
N VAL A 528 -39.15 -29.05 4.74
CA VAL A 528 -39.19 -30.29 5.56
C VAL A 528 -37.79 -30.75 5.94
N PHE A 529 -36.84 -30.72 5.00
CA PHE A 529 -35.45 -31.08 5.25
C PHE A 529 -34.79 -30.16 6.29
N VAL A 530 -34.97 -28.84 6.16
CA VAL A 530 -34.43 -27.86 7.12
C VAL A 530 -35.00 -28.08 8.53
N LEU A 531 -36.31 -28.34 8.65
CA LEU A 531 -36.95 -28.60 9.95
C LEU A 531 -36.43 -29.89 10.61
N LEU A 532 -36.20 -30.95 9.83
CA LEU A 532 -35.60 -32.19 10.33
C LEU A 532 -34.17 -31.97 10.85
N VAL A 533 -33.35 -31.22 10.11
CA VAL A 533 -31.97 -30.90 10.51
C VAL A 533 -31.95 -30.06 11.78
N LEU A 534 -32.79 -29.01 11.87
CA LEU A 534 -32.89 -28.18 13.07
C LEU A 534 -33.38 -28.96 14.29
N GLY A 535 -34.35 -29.87 14.11
CA GLY A 535 -34.82 -30.77 15.16
C GLY A 535 -33.72 -31.69 15.68
N LEU A 536 -32.94 -32.29 14.77
CA LEU A 536 -31.80 -33.14 15.12
C LEU A 536 -30.73 -32.36 15.91
N LEU A 537 -30.36 -31.16 15.43
CA LEU A 537 -29.39 -30.29 16.10
C LEU A 537 -29.86 -29.88 17.50
N TRP A 538 -31.15 -29.56 17.67
CA TRP A 538 -31.71 -29.22 18.98
C TRP A 538 -31.64 -30.40 19.96
N ILE A 539 -31.93 -31.62 19.51
CA ILE A 539 -31.80 -32.84 20.33
C ILE A 539 -30.34 -33.06 20.76
N LEU A 540 -29.40 -32.96 19.82
CA LEU A 540 -27.97 -33.12 20.08
C LEU A 540 -27.46 -32.05 21.07
N HIS A 541 -27.83 -30.79 20.86
CA HIS A 541 -27.47 -29.69 21.77
C HIS A 541 -28.03 -29.91 23.18
N ARG A 542 -29.30 -30.33 23.30
CA ARG A 542 -29.93 -30.59 24.60
C ARG A 542 -29.29 -31.79 25.32
N TYR A 543 -28.85 -32.80 24.58
CA TYR A 543 -28.10 -33.94 25.13
C TYR A 543 -26.70 -33.51 25.62
N GLN A 544 -25.98 -32.72 24.82
CA GLN A 544 -24.64 -32.24 25.15
C GLN A 544 -24.68 -31.27 26.35
N SER A 545 -25.64 -30.35 26.39
CA SER A 545 -25.86 -29.43 27.52
C SER A 545 -26.10 -30.18 28.84
N LYS A 546 -26.90 -31.26 28.83
CA LYS A 546 -27.10 -32.11 30.02
C LYS A 546 -25.81 -32.78 30.48
N LYS A 547 -24.97 -33.25 29.56
CA LYS A 547 -23.65 -33.83 29.90
C LYS A 547 -22.69 -32.81 30.48
N GLU A 548 -22.64 -31.60 29.93
CA GLU A 548 -21.77 -30.53 30.43
C GLU A 548 -22.21 -30.03 31.81
N HIS A 549 -23.53 -29.86 32.05
CA HIS A 549 -24.02 -29.51 33.38
C HIS A 549 -23.69 -30.57 34.45
N ALA A 550 -23.70 -31.85 34.10
CA ALA A 550 -23.28 -32.91 35.01
C ALA A 550 -21.77 -32.84 35.35
N LYS A 551 -20.92 -32.46 34.39
CA LYS A 551 -19.48 -32.25 34.63
C LYS A 551 -19.22 -31.03 35.51
N ILE A 552 -19.94 -29.93 35.26
CA ILE A 552 -19.82 -28.68 36.02
C ILE A 552 -20.24 -28.88 37.48
N MET A 553 -21.37 -29.56 37.73
CA MET A 553 -21.82 -29.86 39.10
C MET A 553 -20.81 -30.72 39.87
N LYS A 554 -20.15 -31.67 39.20
CA LYS A 554 -19.08 -32.48 39.79
C LYS A 554 -17.85 -31.64 40.15
N PHE A 555 -17.41 -30.77 39.24
CA PHE A 555 -16.26 -29.88 39.46
C PHE A 555 -16.47 -28.92 40.65
N PHE A 556 -17.67 -28.35 40.79
CA PHE A 556 -17.97 -27.44 41.90
C PHE A 556 -18.14 -28.17 43.25
N GLY A 557 -18.68 -29.39 43.25
CA GLY A 557 -18.75 -30.22 44.46
C GLY A 557 -17.37 -30.58 45.02
N ASP A 558 -16.43 -30.96 44.15
CA ASP A 558 -15.06 -31.32 44.54
C ASP A 558 -14.27 -30.10 45.09
N ASN A 559 -14.59 -28.89 44.63
CA ASN A 559 -13.94 -27.64 45.07
C ASN A 559 -14.46 -27.13 46.42
N GLU A 560 -15.75 -27.30 46.71
CA GLU A 560 -16.33 -26.99 48.03
C GLU A 560 -15.69 -27.84 49.13
N GLU A 561 -15.42 -29.12 48.86
CA GLU A 561 -14.75 -30.02 49.80
C GLU A 561 -13.30 -29.57 50.08
N PHE A 562 -12.56 -29.14 49.06
CA PHE A 562 -11.19 -28.59 49.21
C PHE A 562 -11.13 -27.30 50.03
N SER A 563 -12.09 -26.38 49.82
CA SER A 563 -12.17 -25.12 50.57
C SER A 563 -12.42 -25.33 52.07
N LYS A 564 -13.17 -26.37 52.43
CA LYS A 564 -13.42 -26.74 53.83
C LYS A 564 -12.17 -27.26 54.55
N TYR A 565 -11.30 -28.00 53.84
CA TYR A 565 -10.03 -28.48 54.39
C TYR A 565 -8.98 -27.36 54.52
N ALA A 566 -8.98 -26.37 53.61
CA ALA A 566 -8.06 -25.24 53.66
C ALA A 566 -8.37 -24.28 54.82
N LEU A 567 -9.65 -24.06 55.16
CA LEU A 567 -10.07 -23.13 56.21
C LEU A 567 -9.83 -23.62 57.65
N LEU A 568 -9.54 -24.92 57.84
CA LEU A 568 -9.24 -25.49 59.16
C LEU A 568 -7.76 -25.35 59.57
N ASN A 569 -6.88 -24.88 58.67
CA ASN A 569 -5.43 -24.84 58.90
C ASN A 569 -4.83 -23.42 59.07
N GLU A 570 -5.61 -22.34 58.99
CA GLU A 570 -5.09 -20.96 59.08
C GLU A 570 -5.72 -20.18 60.24
N GLN A 571 -5.43 -20.60 61.47
CA GLN A 571 -5.53 -19.73 62.64
C GLN A 571 -4.18 -19.66 63.34
N GLU A 572 -3.23 -18.93 62.76
CA GLU A 572 -2.14 -18.31 63.51
C GLU A 572 -1.54 -17.15 62.71
N GLU A 573 -1.66 -15.94 63.30
CA GLU A 573 -0.85 -14.72 63.16
C GLU A 573 -0.38 -14.24 61.77
N VAL A 574 -0.53 -12.94 61.51
CA VAL A 574 0.61 -11.98 61.48
C VAL A 574 0.13 -10.58 61.07
N ASN A 575 0.54 -9.63 61.89
CA ASN A 575 0.44 -8.19 61.72
C ASN A 575 1.71 -7.69 61.01
N SER A 576 1.65 -6.93 59.90
CA SER A 576 2.81 -6.14 59.43
C SER A 576 2.48 -5.13 58.31
N ASN A 577 2.65 -3.85 58.63
CA ASN A 577 2.97 -2.79 57.68
C ASN A 577 4.34 -3.06 57.03
N ARG A 578 4.39 -3.28 55.71
CA ARG A 578 5.61 -3.06 54.90
C ARG A 578 5.26 -2.53 53.51
N THR A 579 5.77 -1.34 53.19
CA THR A 579 5.97 -0.87 51.82
C THR A 579 6.98 -1.78 51.13
N SER A 580 6.52 -2.58 50.18
CA SER A 580 7.35 -3.53 49.44
C SER A 580 7.86 -2.89 48.14
N VAL A 581 9.12 -2.44 48.12
CA VAL A 581 9.85 -2.25 46.86
C VAL A 581 10.47 -3.58 46.48
N LEU A 582 10.10 -4.10 45.31
CA LEU A 582 10.50 -5.40 44.80
C LEU A 582 11.49 -5.18 43.64
N PHE A 583 12.74 -5.57 43.82
CA PHE A 583 13.74 -5.55 42.75
C PHE A 583 13.69 -6.89 42.01
N LEU A 584 12.89 -6.96 40.95
CA LEU A 584 12.76 -8.13 40.09
C LEU A 584 13.67 -8.00 38.86
N THR A 585 14.35 -9.09 38.50
CA THR A 585 15.03 -9.23 37.20
C THR A 585 14.15 -10.04 36.24
N THR A 586 14.38 -9.90 34.94
CA THR A 586 13.72 -10.77 33.95
C THR A 586 14.15 -12.22 34.17
N PRO A 587 13.22 -13.19 34.16
CA PRO A 587 13.57 -14.60 34.20
C PRO A 587 14.39 -14.96 32.97
N ASP A 588 15.40 -15.82 33.15
CA ASP A 588 16.16 -16.40 32.04
C ASP A 588 15.19 -17.10 31.07
N TYR A 589 15.25 -16.73 29.78
CA TYR A 589 14.36 -17.24 28.72
C TYR A 589 14.37 -18.77 28.65
N LEU A 590 15.51 -19.40 28.94
CA LEU A 590 15.61 -20.87 28.95
C LEU A 590 14.92 -21.51 30.17
N LYS A 591 14.74 -20.78 31.28
CA LYS A 591 14.05 -21.28 32.48
C LYS A 591 12.54 -21.11 32.42
N SER A 592 12.02 -20.13 31.66
CA SER A 592 10.58 -19.87 31.58
C SER A 592 9.82 -20.91 30.74
N GLN A 593 10.49 -21.58 29.79
CA GLN A 593 9.90 -22.72 29.06
C GLN A 593 9.62 -23.95 29.94
N ALA A 594 10.27 -24.08 31.10
CA ALA A 594 10.11 -25.24 31.97
C ALA A 594 8.81 -25.22 32.83
N LEU A 595 8.05 -24.12 32.84
CA LEU A 595 6.92 -23.93 33.76
C LEU A 595 5.55 -24.42 33.25
N SER A 596 5.52 -25.23 32.19
CA SER A 596 4.27 -25.82 31.65
C SER A 596 4.31 -27.34 31.50
N THR A 597 4.92 -28.06 32.45
CA THR A 597 4.71 -29.51 32.56
C THR A 597 4.39 -29.92 34.00
N SER A 598 3.09 -30.05 34.30
CA SER A 598 2.62 -30.82 35.45
C SER A 598 1.93 -32.09 34.96
N HIS A 599 2.35 -33.22 35.53
CA HIS A 599 1.85 -34.59 35.43
C HIS A 599 2.25 -35.48 34.24
N LYS A 600 3.31 -36.28 34.47
CA LYS A 600 3.25 -37.75 34.40
C LYS A 600 4.21 -38.40 35.42
N ASN A 601 3.61 -39.12 36.38
CA ASN A 601 4.12 -40.06 37.39
C ASN A 601 5.63 -40.20 37.69
N PRO A 602 6.05 -40.14 38.97
CA PRO A 602 7.33 -40.67 39.40
C PRO A 602 7.18 -42.14 39.80
N SER A 603 7.80 -43.04 39.06
CA SER A 603 8.13 -44.37 39.56
C SER A 603 9.49 -44.79 39.01
N SER A 604 10.35 -45.18 39.95
CA SER A 604 11.70 -45.77 39.82
C SER A 604 12.91 -44.82 39.81
N MET A 605 13.54 -44.79 40.99
CA MET A 605 14.95 -45.13 41.25
C MET A 605 16.09 -44.16 40.93
N SER A 606 16.79 -43.86 42.04
CA SER A 606 18.25 -43.82 42.22
C SER A 606 18.96 -42.46 42.13
N LEU A 607 19.09 -41.85 43.30
CA LEU A 607 20.14 -40.87 43.63
C LEU A 607 21.54 -41.46 43.37
N HIS A 608 22.31 -40.78 42.52
CA HIS A 608 23.77 -40.74 42.63
C HIS A 608 24.23 -39.28 42.59
N GLN A 609 24.55 -38.76 43.79
CA GLN A 609 25.35 -37.55 43.96
C GLN A 609 26.84 -37.90 43.80
N PRO A 610 27.62 -37.13 43.03
CA PRO A 610 29.06 -37.09 43.21
C PRO A 610 29.39 -36.12 44.37
N LYS A 611 30.24 -36.62 45.27
CA LYS A 611 30.82 -35.89 46.39
C LYS A 611 31.62 -34.67 45.93
N THR A 612 31.45 -33.58 46.67
CA THR A 612 32.38 -32.45 46.76
C THR A 612 33.76 -32.90 47.23
N ARG A 613 34.82 -32.33 46.66
CA ARG A 613 36.11 -32.19 47.35
C ARG A 613 36.76 -30.88 46.96
N ALA A 614 36.83 -29.99 47.94
CA ALA A 614 37.78 -28.90 47.98
C ALA A 614 39.21 -29.46 48.09
N ASN A 615 40.17 -28.79 47.47
CA ASN A 615 41.52 -28.71 48.02
C ASN A 615 42.21 -27.43 47.55
N GLN A 616 42.61 -26.62 48.54
CA GLN A 616 43.67 -25.64 48.45
C GLN A 616 45.02 -26.36 48.31
N GLY A 617 46.03 -25.71 47.73
CA GLY A 617 47.42 -26.16 47.87
C GLY A 617 48.42 -25.48 46.94
N GLN A 618 49.06 -24.43 47.48
CA GLN A 618 50.35 -23.81 47.14
C GLN A 618 50.44 -22.85 45.96
#